data_AF-A0A2J8WJQ7-F1
#
_entry.id   AF-A0A2J8WJQ7-F1
#
_cell.length_a   1.000
_cell.length_b   1.000
_cell.length_c   1.000
_cell.angle_alpha   90.00
_cell.angle_beta   90.00
_cell.angle_gamma   90.00
#
_symmetry.space_group_name_H-M   'P 1'
#
loop_
_entity.id
_entity.type
_entity.pdbx_description
1 polymer ?
#
loop_
_entity_poly.entity_id
_entity_poly.type
_entity_poly.pdbx_seq_one_letter_code
_entity_poly.pdbx_strand_id
1 'polypeptide(L)' 'MAKLISLTLLGMGLALFRNHQSSYQTRLNALREVQPIELPNCNLVKGIETGSEDLEILPNGLAFISSSWKNTSDGPE' A
#
# COMPACT_ATOMS: atom_id res chain seq x y z
N MET A 1 -5.56 32.62 36.13
CA MET A 1 -6.45 32.04 35.10
C MET A 1 -5.70 31.59 33.85
N ALA A 2 -4.85 32.42 33.22
CA ALA A 2 -4.14 32.07 31.97
C ALA A 2 -3.35 30.75 32.00
N LYS A 3 -2.64 30.45 33.10
CA LYS A 3 -1.86 29.20 33.24
C LYS A 3 -2.70 27.92 33.18
N LEU A 4 -3.94 27.96 33.68
CA LEU A 4 -4.85 26.82 33.62
C LEU A 4 -5.36 26.61 32.20
N ILE A 5 -5.70 27.70 31.51
CA ILE A 5 -6.16 27.67 30.12
C ILE A 5 -5.05 27.12 29.21
N SER A 6 -3.80 27.56 29.37
CA SER A 6 -2.68 27.04 28.58
C SER A 6 -2.46 25.53 28.79
N LEU A 7 -2.58 25.05 30.03
CA LEU A 7 -2.49 23.63 30.36
C LEU A 7 -3.62 22.82 29.71
N THR A 8 -4.85 23.34 29.74
CA THR A 8 -5.99 22.66 29.09
C THR A 8 -5.85 22.56 27.58
N LEU A 9 -5.39 23.64 26.92
CA LEU A 9 -5.16 23.65 25.48
C LEU A 9 -4.03 22.71 25.07
N LEU A 10 -2.95 22.66 25.85
CA LEU A 10 -1.85 21.72 25.63
C LEU A 10 -2.35 20.27 25.74
N GLY A 11 -3.11 19.94 26.80
CA GLY A 11 -3.66 18.60 26.99
C GLY A 11 -4.59 18.18 25.85
N MET A 12 -5.47 19.09 25.40
CA MET A 12 -6.35 18.84 24.26
C MET A 12 -5.57 18.64 22.96
N GLY A 13 -4.54 19.44 22.71
CA GLY A 13 -3.67 19.30 21.53
C GLY A 13 -2.95 17.96 21.49
N LEU A 14 -2.38 17.52 22.62
CA LEU A 14 -1.70 16.23 22.73
C LEU A 14 -2.67 15.06 22.52
N ALA A 15 -3.88 15.13 23.06
CA ALA A 15 -4.90 14.10 22.88
C ALA A 15 -5.31 13.97 21.40
N LEU A 16 -5.54 15.08 20.70
CA LEU A 16 -5.87 15.08 19.28
C LEU A 16 -4.72 14.53 18.43
N PHE A 17 -3.48 14.94 18.70
CA PHE A 17 -2.31 14.46 17.98
C PHE A 17 -2.16 12.93 18.10
N ARG A 18 -2.28 12.40 19.32
CA ARG A 18 -2.17 10.96 19.57
C ARG A 18 -3.29 10.16 18.87
N ASN A 19 -4.52 10.66 18.93
CA ASN A 19 -5.66 10.02 18.27
C ASN A 19 -5.50 10.01 16.75
N HIS A 20 -5.02 11.11 16.17
CA HIS A 20 -4.79 11.23 14.74
C HIS A 20 -3.67 10.30 14.27
N GLN A 21 -2.56 10.25 15.01
CA GLN A 21 -1.46 9.33 14.73
C GLN A 21 -1.91 7.87 14.80
N SER A 22 -2.67 7.49 15.84
CA SER A 22 -3.23 6.14 15.95
C SER A 22 -4.15 5.81 14.78
N SER A 23 -5.05 6.74 14.41
CA SER A 23 -5.96 6.57 13.27
C SER A 23 -5.19 6.34 11.96
N TYR A 24 -4.13 7.11 11.71
CA TYR A 24 -3.30 6.91 10.53
C TYR A 24 -2.60 5.55 10.52
N GLN A 25 -1.99 5.14 11.62
CA GLN A 25 -1.30 3.85 11.70
C GLN A 25 -2.26 2.68 11.42
N THR A 26 -3.48 2.75 11.97
CA THR A 26 -4.52 1.75 11.72
C THR A 26 -4.99 1.78 10.27
N ARG A 27 -5.29 2.95 9.70
CA ARG A 27 -5.78 3.08 8.31
C ARG A 27 -4.76 2.60 7.27
N LEU A 28 -3.47 2.85 7.52
CA LEU A 28 -2.39 2.41 6.64
C LEU A 28 -1.95 0.96 6.90
N ASN A 29 -2.50 0.28 7.92
CA ASN A 29 -2.01 -1.01 8.39
C ASN A 29 -0.48 -1.02 8.58
N ALA A 30 0.09 0.07 9.11
CA ALA A 30 1.53 0.33 9.08
C ALA A 30 2.40 -0.68 9.84
N LEU A 31 1.79 -1.46 10.75
CA LEU A 31 2.46 -2.49 11.55
C LEU A 31 2.11 -3.91 11.12
N ARG A 32 1.38 -4.08 10.01
CA ARG A 32 0.97 -5.40 9.53
C ARG A 32 2.15 -6.14 8.90
N GLU A 33 2.56 -7.22 9.53
CA GLU A 33 3.50 -8.20 8.95
C GLU A 33 2.75 -9.24 8.11
N VAL A 34 3.40 -9.78 7.08
CA VAL A 34 2.85 -10.83 6.22
C VAL A 34 3.41 -12.17 6.65
N GLN A 35 2.55 -13.04 7.19
CA GLN A 35 2.90 -14.44 7.43
C GLN A 35 2.96 -15.16 6.07
N PRO A 36 4.08 -15.84 5.75
CA PRO A 36 4.23 -16.51 4.47
C PRO A 36 3.26 -17.69 4.35
N ILE A 37 2.49 -17.71 3.27
CA ILE A 37 1.67 -18.86 2.87
C ILE A 37 2.16 -19.27 1.49
N GLU A 38 2.96 -20.33 1.46
CA GLU A 38 3.59 -20.81 0.23
C GLU A 38 2.59 -21.60 -0.62
N LEU A 39 2.61 -21.33 -1.92
CA LEU A 39 1.84 -22.06 -2.92
C LEU A 39 2.81 -22.88 -3.78
N PRO A 40 2.47 -24.12 -4.13
CA PRO A 40 3.31 -24.92 -5.02
C PRO A 40 3.27 -24.36 -6.45
N ASN A 41 4.40 -24.41 -7.15
CA ASN A 41 4.52 -24.11 -8.58
C ASN A 41 4.15 -22.67 -9.01
N CYS A 42 4.48 -21.66 -8.20
CA CYS A 42 4.37 -20.26 -8.62
C CYS A 42 5.58 -19.84 -9.48
N ASN A 43 5.31 -19.16 -10.60
CA ASN A 43 6.33 -18.66 -11.52
C ASN A 43 6.04 -17.19 -11.87
N LEU A 44 7.09 -16.37 -12.01
CA LEU A 44 6.98 -15.00 -12.50
C LEU A 44 6.69 -15.00 -14.03
N VAL A 45 5.79 -14.12 -14.46
CA VAL A 45 5.42 -13.99 -15.88
C VAL A 45 6.48 -13.13 -16.58
N LYS A 46 7.18 -13.71 -17.55
CA LYS A 46 8.22 -13.02 -18.32
C LYS A 46 7.62 -11.83 -19.08
N GLY A 47 8.31 -10.69 -19.05
CA GLY A 47 7.91 -9.48 -19.78
C GLY A 47 6.99 -8.54 -19.00
N ILE A 48 6.61 -8.87 -17.77
CA ILE A 48 5.85 -8.00 -16.86
C ILE A 48 6.77 -7.58 -15.72
N GLU A 49 7.54 -6.52 -15.96
CA GLU A 49 8.52 -6.00 -14.98
C GLU A 49 8.09 -4.65 -14.37
N THR A 50 7.17 -3.95 -15.02
CA THR A 50 6.76 -2.57 -14.69
C THR A 50 5.27 -2.47 -14.41
N GLY A 51 4.82 -3.18 -13.37
CA GLY A 51 3.45 -3.09 -12.88
C GLY A 51 2.47 -4.00 -13.62
N SER A 52 1.51 -4.50 -12.84
CA SER A 52 0.34 -5.28 -13.27
C SER A 52 -0.81 -4.94 -12.32
N GLU A 53 -1.12 -3.66 -12.21
CA GLU A 53 -1.99 -3.11 -11.16
C GLU A 53 -3.45 -3.52 -11.28
N ASP A 54 -3.93 -3.80 -12.50
CA ASP A 54 -5.27 -4.30 -12.77
C ASP A 54 -5.25 -5.42 -13.81
N LEU A 55 -6.17 -6.37 -13.70
CA LEU A 55 -6.32 -7.48 -14.63
C LEU A 55 -7.77 -7.93 -14.76
N GLU A 56 -8.15 -8.36 -15.96
CA GLU A 56 -9.48 -8.90 -16.24
C GLU A 56 -9.36 -10.19 -17.04
N ILE A 57 -10.02 -11.26 -16.58
CA ILE A 57 -10.04 -12.56 -17.25
C ILE A 57 -11.40 -12.78 -17.89
N LEU A 58 -11.42 -12.94 -19.20
CA LEU A 58 -12.61 -13.23 -19.98
C LEU A 58 -13.08 -14.68 -19.80
N PRO A 59 -14.36 -15.00 -20.07
CA PRO A 59 -14.89 -16.36 -19.98
C PRO A 59 -14.20 -17.39 -20.89
N ASN A 60 -13.51 -16.94 -21.94
CA ASN A 60 -12.73 -17.78 -22.84
C ASN A 60 -11.29 -18.05 -22.35
N GLY A 61 -10.91 -17.50 -21.19
CA GLY A 61 -9.59 -17.66 -20.58
C GLY A 61 -8.54 -16.65 -21.04
N LEU A 62 -8.89 -15.66 -21.88
CA LEU A 62 -8.00 -14.55 -22.19
C LEU A 62 -7.92 -13.58 -21.01
N ALA A 63 -6.71 -13.11 -20.69
CA ALA A 63 -6.48 -12.13 -19.63
C ALA A 63 -5.96 -10.81 -20.21
N PHE A 64 -6.62 -9.71 -19.88
CA PHE A 64 -6.09 -8.36 -20.06
C PHE A 64 -5.36 -7.95 -18.80
N ILE A 65 -4.18 -7.36 -18.94
CA ILE A 65 -3.36 -6.88 -17.83
C ILE A 65 -3.04 -5.42 -18.12
N SER A 66 -3.39 -4.52 -17.21
CA SER A 66 -2.92 -3.14 -17.26
C SER A 66 -1.49 -3.11 -16.75
N SER A 67 -0.58 -2.52 -17.52
CA SER A 67 0.82 -2.40 -17.13
C SER A 67 1.35 -1.02 -17.48
N SER A 68 2.28 -0.53 -16.66
CA SER A 68 2.98 0.70 -16.98
C SER A 68 3.93 0.44 -18.14
N TRP A 69 3.89 1.34 -19.12
CA TRP A 69 4.73 1.26 -20.31
C TRP A 69 6.21 1.34 -19.92
N LYS A 70 7.00 0.33 -20.30
CA LYS A 70 8.46 0.40 -20.27
C LYS A 70 8.97 0.82 -21.65
N ASN A 71 9.71 1.93 -21.70
CA ASN A 71 10.35 2.39 -22.93
C ASN A 71 11.32 1.30 -23.40
N THR A 72 11.13 0.82 -24.63
CA THR A 72 11.87 -0.27 -25.26
C THR A 72 13.30 0.15 -25.63
N SER A 73 14.12 0.47 -24.63
CA SER A 73 15.57 0.70 -24.78
C SER A 73 16.42 -0.44 -24.22
N ASP A 74 15.83 -1.34 -23.44
CA ASP A 74 16.51 -2.55 -22.98
C ASP A 74 16.25 -3.65 -24.02
N GLY A 75 17.28 -3.93 -24.83
CA GLY A 75 17.30 -5.03 -25.80
C GLY A 75 17.22 -6.41 -25.12
N PRO A 76 17.08 -7.49 -25.91
CA PRO A 76 17.01 -8.84 -25.35
C PRO A 76 18.34 -9.23 -24.73
N GLU A 77 18.33 -9.67 -23.48
CA GLU A 77 19.31 -10.63 -22.97
C GLU A 77 19.02 -12.04 -23.49
#